data_AF-I7LT95-F1
#
_entry.id   AF-I7LT95-F1
#
_cell.length_a   1.000
_cell.length_b   1.000
_cell.length_c   1.000
_cell.angle_alpha   90.00
_cell.angle_beta   90.00
_cell.angle_gamma   90.00
#
_symmetry.space_group_name_H-M   'P 1'
#
loop_
_entity.id
_entity.type
_entity.pdbx_description
1 polymer ?
#
loop_
_entity_poly.entity_id
_entity_poly.type
_entity_poly.pdbx_seq_one_letter_code
_entity_poly.pdbx_strand_id
1 'polypeptide(L)'
;MSNNQEIFEKQVQSQDLQEQECKKKPKKFFDIDSLLSKLIKRLIPQQLNQKTQFCKHDCGCSEEIIKQTLKSFLLGYSVIGAVDIIALVLKSKMLKKNPFILFVTLVSSKNIRFASFPALYTLVMKSLMCVLRRIFKEDNGKIWFISGFVGGFLSLLTKEKNNRSMWSLFLLTRAFETFYRYHIIQKTIPKFQLDYVLVYCLMIGFTVSVYFTEPSCNSRGLHKAWENFSCEHSGDYGIRKIYMGIMNKKLQIDGLPTDEPDKFINWNRKF
;
A
#
# COMPACT_ATOMS: atom_id res chain seq x y z
N MET A 1 -3.91 32.25 -13.05
CA MET A 1 -4.45 30.97 -13.54
C MET A 1 -3.45 30.15 -14.37
N SER A 2 -2.48 30.73 -15.08
CA SER A 2 -1.48 29.95 -15.85
C SER A 2 -0.45 29.20 -14.98
N ASN A 3 -0.07 29.74 -13.81
CA ASN A 3 0.97 29.12 -12.96
C ASN A 3 0.55 27.75 -12.38
N ASN A 4 -0.75 27.56 -12.09
CA ASN A 4 -1.28 26.28 -11.62
C ASN A 4 -1.41 25.24 -12.75
N GLN A 5 -1.59 25.68 -14.00
CA GLN A 5 -1.54 24.80 -15.16
C GLN A 5 -0.11 24.32 -15.43
N GLU A 6 0.91 25.17 -15.28
CA GLU A 6 2.32 24.76 -15.40
C GLU A 6 2.77 23.81 -14.28
N ILE A 7 2.33 24.03 -13.03
CA ILE A 7 2.62 23.11 -11.92
C ILE A 7 1.93 21.75 -12.15
N PHE A 8 0.71 21.79 -12.70
CA PHE A 8 -0.06 20.60 -13.04
C PHE A 8 0.54 19.84 -14.22
N GLU A 9 1.00 20.54 -15.26
CA GLU A 9 1.79 19.95 -16.34
C GLU A 9 3.09 19.37 -15.79
N LYS A 10 3.79 20.02 -14.86
CA LYS A 10 4.98 19.45 -14.20
C LYS A 10 4.67 18.22 -13.33
N GLN A 11 3.50 18.12 -12.72
CA GLN A 11 3.08 16.96 -11.91
C GLN A 11 2.60 15.77 -12.73
N VAL A 12 1.85 16.03 -13.81
CA VAL A 12 1.49 15.03 -14.82
C VAL A 12 2.72 14.60 -15.59
N GLN A 13 3.60 15.54 -15.96
CA GLN A 13 4.85 15.27 -16.63
C GLN A 13 5.85 14.57 -15.72
N SER A 14 5.84 14.74 -14.39
CA SER A 14 6.67 13.93 -13.48
C SER A 14 6.14 12.51 -13.27
N GLN A 15 4.82 12.30 -13.36
CA GLN A 15 4.21 10.97 -13.37
C GLN A 15 4.36 10.27 -14.72
N ASP A 16 4.17 10.98 -15.83
CA ASP A 16 4.49 10.54 -17.18
C ASP A 16 6.00 10.36 -17.35
N LEU A 17 6.85 11.16 -16.70
CA LEU A 17 8.30 10.92 -16.64
C LEU A 17 8.62 9.69 -15.79
N GLN A 18 7.87 9.37 -14.73
CA GLN A 18 8.03 8.08 -14.02
C GLN A 18 7.54 6.88 -14.85
N GLU A 19 6.47 7.04 -15.63
CA GLU A 19 5.96 6.03 -16.56
C GLU A 19 6.84 5.90 -17.82
N GLN A 20 7.45 6.99 -18.28
CA GLN A 20 8.44 7.06 -19.35
C GLN A 20 9.84 6.68 -18.87
N GLU A 21 10.21 6.87 -17.60
CA GLU A 21 11.40 6.29 -16.99
C GLU A 21 11.27 4.77 -16.88
N CYS A 22 10.05 4.25 -16.75
CA CYS A 22 9.78 2.83 -16.93
C CYS A 22 9.99 2.35 -18.38
N LYS A 23 9.93 3.25 -19.37
CA LYS A 23 10.30 3.00 -20.79
C LYS A 23 11.75 3.36 -21.15
N LYS A 24 12.46 4.13 -20.33
CA LYS A 24 13.91 4.34 -20.48
C LYS A 24 14.61 3.08 -20.01
N LYS A 25 15.14 2.28 -20.94
CA LYS A 25 15.99 1.12 -20.65
C LYS A 25 17.06 1.54 -19.63
N PRO A 26 17.03 1.06 -18.37
CA PRO A 26 18.11 1.36 -17.45
C PRO A 26 19.40 0.77 -18.02
N LYS A 27 20.47 1.57 -18.02
CA LYS A 27 21.81 1.11 -18.42
C LYS A 27 22.16 -0.10 -17.54
N LYS A 28 22.61 -1.18 -18.19
CA LYS A 28 22.80 -2.53 -17.64
C LYS A 28 23.49 -2.50 -16.26
N PHE A 29 22.72 -2.73 -15.21
CA PHE A 29 23.26 -3.10 -13.90
C PHE A 29 23.21 -4.63 -13.83
N PHE A 30 24.35 -5.27 -14.13
CA PHE A 30 24.57 -6.72 -14.12
C PHE A 30 23.83 -7.54 -15.18
N ASP A 31 24.47 -8.57 -15.75
CA ASP A 31 23.98 -9.40 -16.87
C ASP A 31 22.92 -10.45 -16.42
N ILE A 32 22.04 -10.06 -15.47
CA ILE A 32 21.00 -10.90 -14.88
C ILE A 32 19.94 -11.27 -15.94
N ASP A 33 19.66 -10.37 -16.88
CA ASP A 33 18.72 -10.60 -17.97
C ASP A 33 19.16 -11.78 -18.88
N SER A 34 20.46 -11.91 -19.14
CA SER A 34 21.00 -13.00 -19.97
C SER A 34 20.99 -14.34 -19.24
N LEU A 35 21.16 -14.33 -17.91
CA LEU A 35 21.06 -15.53 -17.07
C LEU A 35 19.62 -15.99 -16.86
N LEU A 36 18.70 -15.04 -16.61
CA LEU A 36 17.27 -15.31 -16.47
C LEU A 36 16.70 -15.96 -17.73
N SER A 37 16.96 -15.36 -18.91
CA SER A 37 16.46 -15.88 -20.17
C SER A 37 16.99 -17.30 -20.48
N LYS A 38 18.22 -17.62 -20.09
CA LYS A 38 18.81 -18.98 -20.20
C LYS A 38 18.15 -19.98 -19.25
N LEU A 39 17.90 -19.61 -18.00
CA LEU A 39 17.24 -20.47 -17.01
C LEU A 39 15.78 -20.73 -17.38
N ILE A 40 15.05 -19.69 -17.81
CA ILE A 40 13.64 -19.78 -18.17
C ILE A 40 13.41 -20.73 -19.35
N LYS A 41 14.27 -20.66 -20.37
CA LYS A 41 14.22 -21.58 -21.53
C LYS A 41 14.43 -23.05 -21.14
N ARG A 42 15.10 -23.32 -20.01
CA ARG A 42 15.31 -24.68 -19.50
C ARG A 42 14.16 -25.18 -18.63
N LEU A 43 13.49 -24.30 -17.88
CA LEU A 43 12.49 -24.70 -16.89
C LEU A 43 11.03 -24.64 -17.40
N ILE A 44 10.71 -23.83 -18.41
CA ILE A 44 9.31 -23.54 -18.78
C ILE A 44 8.94 -24.15 -20.14
N PRO A 45 7.83 -24.91 -20.25
CA PRO A 45 7.37 -25.46 -21.51
C PRO A 45 6.98 -24.36 -22.50
N GLN A 46 7.32 -24.57 -23.77
CA GLN A 46 7.24 -23.57 -24.85
C GLN A 46 5.85 -22.90 -24.98
N GLN A 47 4.76 -23.58 -24.63
CA GLN A 47 3.39 -23.06 -24.74
C GLN A 47 3.04 -21.91 -23.76
N LEU A 48 3.74 -21.83 -22.62
CA LEU A 48 3.59 -20.71 -21.67
C LEU A 48 4.45 -19.51 -22.08
N ASN A 49 5.53 -19.75 -22.84
CA ASN A 49 6.45 -18.71 -23.26
C ASN A 49 6.00 -17.97 -24.54
N GLN A 50 5.05 -18.54 -25.29
CA GLN A 50 4.52 -17.93 -26.50
C GLN A 50 3.73 -16.64 -26.19
N LYS A 51 4.10 -15.57 -26.89
CA LYS A 51 3.44 -14.26 -26.88
C LYS A 51 2.09 -14.37 -27.59
N THR A 52 1.04 -13.82 -26.97
CA THR A 52 -0.26 -13.65 -27.63
C THR A 52 -0.33 -12.28 -28.31
N GLN A 53 -1.15 -12.14 -29.35
CA GLN A 53 -1.30 -10.89 -30.12
C GLN A 53 -1.77 -9.70 -29.27
N PHE A 54 -2.48 -9.96 -28.17
CA PHE A 54 -3.01 -8.94 -27.25
C PHE A 54 -2.05 -8.59 -26.10
N CYS A 55 -0.91 -9.27 -26.00
CA CYS A 55 0.10 -8.99 -25.00
C CYS A 55 1.03 -7.85 -25.43
N LYS A 56 1.04 -6.76 -24.65
CA LYS A 56 1.85 -5.54 -24.89
C LYS A 56 3.32 -5.63 -24.43
N HIS A 57 3.84 -6.81 -24.14
CA HIS A 57 5.23 -6.98 -23.66
C HIS A 57 6.20 -7.32 -24.80
N ASP A 58 7.44 -6.88 -24.67
CA ASP A 58 8.49 -7.04 -25.69
C ASP A 58 9.09 -8.46 -25.67
N CYS A 59 9.21 -9.06 -24.48
CA CYS A 59 9.75 -10.40 -24.25
C CYS A 59 8.65 -11.49 -24.21
N GLY A 60 9.03 -12.75 -23.95
CA GLY A 60 8.06 -13.84 -23.70
C GLY A 60 7.21 -13.60 -22.44
N CYS A 61 6.00 -14.15 -22.38
CA CYS A 61 5.05 -13.92 -21.27
C CYS A 61 5.69 -14.26 -19.91
N SER A 62 6.32 -15.42 -19.80
CA SER A 62 6.93 -15.90 -18.56
C SER A 62 8.17 -15.11 -18.16
N GLU A 63 8.96 -14.68 -19.14
CA GLU A 63 10.15 -13.87 -18.91
C GLU A 63 9.79 -12.50 -18.32
N GLU A 64 8.77 -11.86 -18.88
CA GLU A 64 8.29 -10.58 -18.37
C GLU A 64 7.71 -10.72 -16.96
N ILE A 65 6.95 -11.78 -16.69
CA ILE A 65 6.40 -12.06 -15.36
C ILE A 65 7.53 -12.23 -14.32
N ILE A 66 8.53 -13.04 -14.62
CA ILE A 66 9.65 -13.29 -13.69
C ILE A 66 10.47 -12.01 -13.48
N LYS A 67 10.77 -11.27 -14.54
CA LYS A 67 11.51 -10.01 -14.47
C LYS A 67 10.78 -8.99 -13.59
N GLN A 68 9.47 -8.81 -13.79
CA GLN A 68 8.68 -7.87 -12.99
C GLN A 68 8.54 -8.34 -11.54
N THR A 69 8.39 -9.64 -11.30
CA THR A 69 8.33 -10.22 -9.96
C THR A 69 9.63 -9.99 -9.20
N LEU A 70 10.79 -10.26 -9.84
CA LEU A 70 12.10 -10.04 -9.24
C LEU A 70 12.35 -8.55 -8.97
N LYS A 71 12.01 -7.67 -9.92
CA LYS A 71 12.11 -6.21 -9.73
C LYS A 71 11.28 -5.75 -8.52
N SER A 72 10.06 -6.25 -8.38
CA SER A 72 9.15 -5.90 -7.28
C SER A 72 9.65 -6.43 -5.93
N PHE A 73 10.23 -7.63 -5.92
CA PHE A 73 10.88 -8.19 -4.75
C PHE A 73 12.08 -7.34 -4.30
N LEU A 74 12.99 -7.01 -5.23
CA LEU A 74 14.17 -6.20 -4.94
C LEU A 74 13.81 -4.79 -4.46
N LEU A 75 12.79 -4.17 -5.07
CA LEU A 75 12.28 -2.87 -4.65
C LEU A 75 11.69 -2.94 -3.23
N GLY A 76 10.85 -3.94 -2.95
CA GLY A 76 10.28 -4.16 -1.62
C GLY A 76 11.34 -4.42 -0.55
N TYR A 77 12.36 -5.22 -0.89
CA TYR A 77 13.49 -5.52 -0.01
C TYR A 77 14.37 -4.28 0.26
N SER A 78 14.61 -3.47 -0.78
CA SER A 78 15.37 -2.22 -0.66
C SER A 78 14.70 -1.21 0.27
N VAL A 79 13.37 -1.05 0.16
CA VAL A 79 12.61 -0.13 1.03
C VAL A 79 12.66 -0.55 2.49
N ILE A 80 12.36 -1.82 2.79
CA ILE A 80 12.38 -2.28 4.19
C ILE A 80 13.81 -2.27 4.76
N GLY A 81 14.80 -2.66 3.96
CA GLY A 81 16.21 -2.59 4.35
C GLY A 81 16.64 -1.16 4.66
N ALA A 82 16.22 -0.17 3.86
CA ALA A 82 16.51 1.24 4.13
C ALA A 82 15.90 1.72 5.45
N VAL A 83 14.65 1.34 5.75
CA VAL A 83 13.98 1.68 7.02
C VAL A 83 14.72 1.08 8.22
N ASP A 84 15.12 -0.19 8.12
CA ASP A 84 15.86 -0.87 9.19
C ASP A 84 17.25 -0.24 9.43
N ILE A 85 17.95 0.14 8.34
CA ILE A 85 19.23 0.84 8.43
C ILE A 85 19.04 2.17 9.15
N ILE A 86 18.04 2.97 8.76
CA ILE A 86 17.76 4.27 9.40
C ILE A 86 17.43 4.07 10.88
N ALA A 87 16.57 3.11 11.22
CA ALA A 87 16.20 2.82 12.60
C ALA A 87 17.41 2.39 13.46
N LEU A 88 18.35 1.65 12.87
CA LEU A 88 19.57 1.21 13.57
C LEU A 88 20.60 2.34 13.71
N VAL A 89 20.72 3.22 12.72
CA VAL A 89 21.56 4.43 12.79
C VAL A 89 21.07 5.36 13.91
N LEU A 90 19.75 5.56 14.05
CA LEU A 90 19.16 6.32 15.15
C LEU A 90 19.44 5.67 16.52
N LYS A 91 19.62 4.35 16.56
CA LYS A 91 20.03 3.58 17.75
C LYS A 91 21.55 3.32 17.76
N SER A 92 22.34 4.35 17.47
CA SER A 92 23.82 4.30 17.31
C SER A 92 24.58 3.59 18.43
N LYS A 93 24.06 3.59 19.67
CA LYS A 93 24.64 2.87 20.82
C LYS A 93 24.69 1.34 20.62
N MET A 94 23.75 0.76 19.87
CA MET A 94 23.72 -0.67 19.57
C MET A 94 24.67 -1.03 18.42
N LEU A 95 24.85 -0.10 17.47
CA LEU A 95 25.70 -0.31 16.30
C LEU A 95 27.19 -0.39 16.66
N LYS A 96 27.65 0.45 17.60
CA LYS A 96 29.05 0.44 18.06
C LYS A 96 29.45 -0.86 18.77
N LYS A 97 28.50 -1.58 19.34
CA LYS A 97 28.78 -2.83 20.09
C LYS A 97 28.98 -4.01 19.16
N ASN A 98 28.17 -4.15 18.11
CA ASN A 98 28.21 -5.29 17.20
C ASN A 98 27.87 -4.86 15.76
N PRO A 99 28.84 -4.67 14.86
CA PRO A 99 28.56 -4.31 13.46
C PRO A 99 27.86 -5.44 12.69
N PHE A 100 28.02 -6.70 13.11
CA PHE A 100 27.34 -7.86 12.51
C PHE A 100 25.81 -7.85 12.69
N ILE A 101 25.29 -7.06 13.63
CA ILE A 101 23.83 -6.92 13.83
C ILE A 101 23.14 -6.34 12.58
N LEU A 102 23.86 -5.55 11.76
CA LEU A 102 23.35 -4.99 10.51
C LEU A 102 22.98 -6.09 9.51
N PHE A 103 23.91 -7.02 9.26
CA PHE A 103 23.70 -8.11 8.31
C PHE A 103 22.59 -9.06 8.77
N VAL A 104 22.55 -9.38 10.06
CA VAL A 104 21.50 -10.23 10.64
C VAL A 104 20.12 -9.55 10.55
N THR A 105 20.06 -8.23 10.76
CA THR A 105 18.80 -7.48 10.64
C THR A 105 18.33 -7.40 9.19
N LEU A 106 19.25 -7.17 8.24
CA LEU A 106 18.93 -7.14 6.81
C LEU A 106 18.44 -8.50 6.29
N VAL A 107 19.08 -9.59 6.70
CA VAL A 107 18.70 -10.97 6.36
C VAL A 107 17.68 -11.52 7.38
N SER A 108 16.82 -10.66 7.91
CA SER A 108 15.73 -11.13 8.76
C SER A 108 14.61 -11.75 7.93
N SER A 109 14.02 -12.84 8.42
CA SER A 109 12.80 -13.44 7.85
C SER A 109 11.65 -12.44 7.71
N LYS A 110 11.63 -11.36 8.52
CA LYS A 110 10.65 -10.29 8.43
C LYS A 110 10.75 -9.51 7.12
N ASN A 111 11.98 -9.22 6.67
CA ASN A 111 12.25 -8.44 5.47
C ASN A 111 11.93 -9.25 4.22
N ILE A 112 12.24 -10.54 4.25
CA ILE A 112 11.87 -11.47 3.18
C ILE A 112 10.34 -11.61 3.09
N ARG A 113 9.64 -11.75 4.22
CA ARG A 113 8.16 -11.80 4.27
C ARG A 113 7.51 -10.48 3.84
N PHE A 114 8.20 -9.35 4.02
CA PHE A 114 7.73 -8.07 3.52
C PHE A 114 7.90 -7.99 2.00
N ALA A 115 9.10 -8.27 1.49
CA ALA A 115 9.44 -8.22 0.07
C ALA A 115 8.69 -9.27 -0.77
N SER A 116 8.34 -10.42 -0.19
CA SER A 116 7.58 -11.47 -0.88
C SER A 116 6.13 -11.04 -1.20
N PHE A 117 5.55 -10.12 -0.43
CA PHE A 117 4.18 -9.65 -0.64
C PHE A 117 3.98 -8.88 -1.97
N PRO A 118 4.74 -7.80 -2.28
CA PRO A 118 4.61 -7.11 -3.57
C PRO A 118 5.07 -8.00 -4.74
N ALA A 119 6.01 -8.92 -4.49
CA ALA A 119 6.44 -9.90 -5.49
C ALA A 119 5.29 -10.85 -5.86
N LEU A 120 4.62 -11.45 -4.87
CA LEU A 120 3.48 -12.34 -5.06
C LEU A 120 2.31 -11.63 -5.74
N TYR A 121 2.02 -10.39 -5.32
CA TYR A 121 1.02 -9.55 -5.98
C TYR A 121 1.31 -9.40 -7.48
N THR A 122 2.54 -9.01 -7.83
CA THR A 122 2.95 -8.79 -9.22
C THR A 122 2.92 -10.09 -10.03
N LEU A 123 3.37 -11.20 -9.44
CA LEU A 123 3.35 -12.52 -10.05
C LEU A 123 1.92 -12.94 -10.42
N VAL A 124 0.99 -12.84 -9.47
CA VAL A 124 -0.41 -13.25 -9.66
C VAL A 124 -1.12 -12.29 -10.63
N MET A 125 -0.96 -10.99 -10.45
CA MET A 125 -1.59 -9.99 -11.32
C MET A 125 -1.14 -10.20 -12.78
N LYS A 126 0.16 -10.31 -13.04
CA LYS A 126 0.69 -10.40 -14.41
C LYS A 126 0.42 -11.75 -15.05
N SER A 127 0.50 -12.85 -14.29
CA SER A 127 0.12 -14.16 -14.78
C SER A 127 -1.36 -14.20 -15.17
N LEU A 128 -2.24 -13.70 -14.29
CA LEU A 128 -3.67 -13.67 -14.53
C LEU A 128 -4.05 -12.73 -15.69
N MET A 129 -3.39 -11.59 -15.82
CA MET A 129 -3.52 -10.71 -16.99
C MET A 129 -3.23 -11.43 -18.30
N CYS A 130 -2.10 -12.16 -18.38
CA CYS A 130 -1.72 -12.88 -19.58
C CYS A 130 -2.69 -14.04 -19.88
N VAL A 131 -3.17 -14.75 -18.85
CA VAL A 131 -4.16 -15.82 -19.00
C VAL A 131 -5.51 -15.27 -19.47
N LEU A 132 -6.02 -14.20 -18.85
CA LEU A 132 -7.28 -13.56 -19.22
C LEU A 132 -7.23 -13.03 -20.66
N ARG A 133 -6.12 -12.39 -21.07
CA ARG A 133 -5.94 -11.94 -22.47
C ARG A 133 -5.91 -13.09 -23.46
N ARG A 134 -5.37 -14.26 -23.08
CA ARG A 134 -5.37 -15.47 -23.92
C ARG A 134 -6.78 -16.06 -24.08
N ILE A 135 -7.58 -16.02 -23.02
CA ILE A 135 -8.96 -16.54 -23.01
C ILE A 135 -9.90 -15.59 -23.77
N PHE A 136 -9.91 -14.31 -23.41
CA PHE A 136 -10.85 -13.32 -23.96
C PHE A 136 -10.43 -12.75 -25.31
N LYS A 137 -9.15 -12.87 -25.71
CA LYS A 137 -8.61 -12.31 -26.95
C LYS A 137 -8.93 -10.82 -27.14
N GLU A 138 -9.01 -10.08 -26.04
CA GLU A 138 -9.29 -8.64 -26.02
C GLU A 138 -8.47 -7.98 -24.90
N ASP A 139 -8.20 -6.68 -25.00
CA ASP A 139 -7.57 -5.88 -23.93
C ASP A 139 -8.58 -4.89 -23.36
N ASN A 140 -9.48 -5.39 -22.52
CA ASN A 140 -10.51 -4.58 -21.86
C ASN A 140 -10.04 -4.10 -20.48
N GLY A 141 -10.47 -2.91 -20.06
CA GLY A 141 -10.20 -2.38 -18.71
C GLY A 141 -10.68 -3.30 -17.57
N LYS A 142 -11.72 -4.11 -17.82
CA LYS A 142 -12.22 -5.12 -16.88
C LYS A 142 -11.17 -6.19 -16.53
N ILE A 143 -10.32 -6.57 -17.49
CA ILE A 143 -9.27 -7.58 -17.29
C ILE A 143 -8.21 -7.06 -16.31
N TRP A 144 -7.85 -5.79 -16.42
CA TRP A 144 -6.95 -5.10 -15.48
C TRP A 144 -7.54 -5.03 -14.07
N PHE A 145 -8.84 -4.72 -13.96
CA PHE A 145 -9.52 -4.67 -12.67
C PHE A 145 -9.58 -6.05 -11.99
N ILE A 146 -10.03 -7.08 -12.71
CA ILE A 146 -10.16 -8.45 -12.17
C ILE A 146 -8.80 -9.00 -11.74
N SER A 147 -7.78 -8.85 -12.59
CA SER A 147 -6.43 -9.33 -12.26
C SER A 147 -5.81 -8.60 -11.08
N GLY A 148 -6.01 -7.28 -10.97
CA GLY A 148 -5.57 -6.48 -9.83
C GLY A 148 -6.28 -6.88 -8.54
N PHE A 149 -7.59 -7.10 -8.60
CA PHE A 149 -8.39 -7.54 -7.45
C PHE A 149 -7.98 -8.92 -6.96
N VAL A 150 -7.89 -9.90 -7.86
CA VAL A 150 -7.48 -11.28 -7.51
C VAL A 150 -6.02 -11.30 -7.01
N GLY A 151 -5.12 -10.55 -7.66
CA GLY A 151 -3.73 -10.42 -7.21
C GLY A 151 -3.61 -9.82 -5.82
N GLY A 152 -4.38 -8.76 -5.54
CA GLY A 152 -4.45 -8.12 -4.22
C GLY A 152 -5.00 -9.05 -3.16
N PHE A 153 -6.12 -9.72 -3.46
CA PHE A 153 -6.78 -10.65 -2.55
C PHE A 153 -5.88 -11.85 -2.21
N LEU A 154 -5.27 -12.47 -3.22
CA LEU A 154 -4.42 -13.64 -3.01
C LEU A 154 -3.13 -13.29 -2.25
N SER A 155 -2.51 -12.15 -2.56
CA SER A 155 -1.32 -11.68 -1.82
C SER A 155 -1.65 -11.34 -0.36
N LEU A 156 -2.86 -10.82 -0.09
CA LEU A 156 -3.32 -10.51 1.25
C LEU A 156 -3.55 -11.77 2.11
N LEU A 157 -4.00 -12.87 1.50
CA LEU A 157 -4.18 -14.16 2.20
C LEU A 157 -2.86 -14.74 2.73
N THR A 158 -1.72 -14.37 2.14
CA THR A 158 -0.40 -14.82 2.58
C THR A 158 0.09 -14.09 3.84
N LYS A 159 -0.57 -13.00 4.26
CA LYS A 159 -0.21 -12.25 5.47
C LYS A 159 -0.91 -12.78 6.72
N GLU A 160 -0.23 -12.63 7.86
CA GLU A 160 -0.76 -12.97 9.18
C GLU A 160 -2.06 -12.21 9.50
N LYS A 161 -3.01 -12.90 10.16
CA LYS A 161 -4.36 -12.39 10.45
C LYS A 161 -4.35 -11.05 11.20
N ASN A 162 -3.41 -10.86 12.11
CA ASN A 162 -3.30 -9.66 12.95
C ASN A 162 -2.96 -8.41 12.14
N ASN A 163 -2.15 -8.54 11.08
CA ASN A 163 -1.74 -7.41 10.26
C ASN A 163 -2.60 -7.27 8.98
N ARG A 164 -3.43 -8.27 8.67
CA ARG A 164 -4.22 -8.33 7.44
C ARG A 164 -5.11 -7.09 7.26
N SER A 165 -5.75 -6.63 8.32
CA SER A 165 -6.66 -5.46 8.28
C SER A 165 -5.93 -4.17 7.86
N MET A 166 -4.75 -3.93 8.41
CA MET A 166 -3.94 -2.76 8.08
C MET A 166 -3.49 -2.79 6.61
N TRP A 167 -3.03 -3.95 6.14
CA TRP A 167 -2.62 -4.14 4.76
C TRP A 167 -3.79 -4.06 3.77
N SER A 168 -4.97 -4.58 4.13
CA SER A 168 -6.16 -4.46 3.28
C SER A 168 -6.60 -3.01 3.13
N LEU A 169 -6.57 -2.24 4.21
CA LEU A 169 -6.92 -0.83 4.17
C LEU A 169 -5.93 -0.06 3.28
N PHE A 170 -4.64 -0.33 3.42
CA PHE A 170 -3.61 0.27 2.57
C PHE A 170 -3.82 -0.05 1.07
N LEU A 171 -4.05 -1.32 0.74
CA LEU A 171 -4.34 -1.73 -0.64
C LEU A 171 -5.62 -1.09 -1.18
N LEU A 172 -6.65 -0.99 -0.35
CA LEU A 172 -7.92 -0.36 -0.71
C LEU A 172 -7.74 1.12 -1.02
N THR A 173 -7.01 1.87 -0.19
CA THR A 173 -6.68 3.28 -0.46
C THR A 173 -5.92 3.43 -1.78
N ARG A 174 -4.96 2.54 -2.06
CA ARG A 174 -4.21 2.55 -3.33
C ARG A 174 -5.08 2.19 -4.53
N ALA A 175 -6.04 1.29 -4.37
CA ALA A 175 -7.01 0.97 -5.40
C ALA A 175 -7.91 2.18 -5.72
N PHE A 176 -8.42 2.88 -4.70
CA PHE A 176 -9.19 4.11 -4.88
C PHE A 176 -8.37 5.21 -5.56
N GLU A 177 -7.11 5.39 -5.18
CA GLU A 177 -6.22 6.36 -5.83
C GLU A 177 -6.05 6.04 -7.33
N THR A 178 -5.82 4.77 -7.65
CA THR A 178 -5.66 4.32 -9.05
C THR A 178 -6.96 4.48 -9.83
N PHE A 179 -8.10 4.15 -9.22
CA PHE A 179 -9.43 4.32 -9.81
C PHE A 179 -9.75 5.79 -10.09
N TYR A 180 -9.45 6.67 -9.14
CA TYR A 180 -9.61 8.11 -9.30
C TYR A 180 -8.77 8.65 -10.46
N ARG A 181 -7.49 8.30 -10.51
CA ARG A 181 -6.58 8.66 -11.61
C ARG A 181 -7.06 8.15 -12.96
N TYR A 182 -7.57 6.92 -13.00
CA TYR A 182 -8.14 6.35 -14.23
C TYR A 182 -9.34 7.17 -14.74
N HIS A 183 -10.30 7.51 -13.86
CA HIS A 183 -11.46 8.32 -14.24
C HIS A 183 -11.11 9.75 -14.66
N ILE A 184 -10.04 10.29 -14.08
CA ILE A 184 -9.48 11.57 -14.49
C ILE A 184 -8.91 11.50 -15.92
N ILE A 185 -8.15 10.45 -16.25
CA ILE A 185 -7.59 10.25 -17.60
C ILE A 185 -8.72 10.08 -18.63
N GLN A 186 -9.80 9.40 -18.25
CA GLN A 186 -11.00 9.25 -19.08
C GLN A 186 -11.83 10.52 -19.21
N LYS A 187 -11.42 11.64 -18.58
CA LYS A 187 -12.12 12.94 -18.55
C LYS A 187 -13.55 12.86 -18.02
N THR A 188 -13.89 11.82 -17.27
CA THR A 188 -15.21 11.69 -16.62
C THR A 188 -15.35 12.65 -15.44
N ILE A 189 -14.23 12.91 -14.75
CA ILE A 189 -14.18 13.79 -13.58
C ILE A 189 -13.31 15.00 -13.92
N PRO A 190 -13.80 16.24 -13.80
CA PRO A 190 -12.98 17.44 -13.96
C PRO A 190 -11.94 17.49 -12.84
N LYS A 191 -10.68 17.76 -13.21
CA LYS A 191 -9.59 17.89 -12.23
C LYS A 191 -9.79 19.18 -11.43
N PHE A 192 -9.97 19.06 -10.13
CA PHE A 192 -9.97 20.20 -9.21
C PHE A 192 -8.57 20.40 -8.62
N GLN A 193 -8.18 21.64 -8.33
CA GLN A 193 -6.87 21.94 -7.72
C GLN A 193 -6.79 21.58 -6.23
N LEU A 194 -7.94 21.31 -5.60
CA LEU A 194 -8.09 21.05 -4.17
C LEU A 194 -8.70 19.66 -3.89
N ASP A 195 -8.74 18.78 -4.88
CA ASP A 195 -9.30 17.43 -4.75
C ASP A 195 -8.66 16.62 -3.61
N TYR A 196 -7.32 16.57 -3.57
CA TYR A 196 -6.59 15.89 -2.52
C TYR A 196 -6.79 16.54 -1.15
N VAL A 197 -6.88 17.86 -1.09
CA VAL A 197 -7.08 18.61 0.17
C VAL A 197 -8.46 18.30 0.74
N LEU A 198 -9.51 18.32 -0.09
CA LEU A 198 -10.87 18.00 0.35
C LEU A 198 -10.99 16.56 0.84
N VAL A 199 -10.44 15.59 0.10
CA VAL A 199 -10.44 14.18 0.54
C VAL A 199 -9.67 14.02 1.84
N TYR A 200 -8.54 14.70 2.00
CA TYR A 200 -7.77 14.67 3.24
C TYR A 200 -8.53 15.31 4.41
N CYS A 201 -9.16 16.47 4.21
CA CYS A 201 -9.99 17.11 5.22
C CYS A 201 -11.17 16.24 5.64
N LEU A 202 -11.83 15.55 4.70
CA LEU A 202 -12.90 14.61 5.01
C LEU A 202 -12.39 13.38 5.75
N MET A 203 -11.25 12.81 5.34
CA MET A 203 -10.63 11.66 6.02
C MET A 203 -10.22 12.00 7.45
N ILE A 204 -9.55 13.15 7.65
CA ILE A 204 -9.16 13.62 8.98
C ILE A 204 -10.38 13.97 9.82
N GLY A 205 -11.33 14.70 9.25
CA GLY A 205 -12.60 15.03 9.91
C GLY A 205 -13.31 13.77 10.40
N PHE A 206 -13.47 12.77 9.52
CA PHE A 206 -14.06 11.48 9.89
C PHE A 206 -13.27 10.75 10.98
N THR A 207 -11.95 10.68 10.85
CA THR A 207 -11.09 9.99 11.84
C THR A 207 -11.14 10.66 13.21
N VAL A 208 -11.18 11.99 13.24
CA VAL A 208 -11.32 12.80 14.44
C VAL A 208 -12.74 12.66 15.03
N SER A 209 -13.78 12.66 14.20
CA SER A 209 -15.14 12.40 14.64
C SER A 209 -15.25 11.03 15.31
N VAL A 210 -14.73 9.97 14.68
CA VAL A 210 -14.70 8.62 15.25
C VAL A 210 -13.87 8.58 16.54
N TYR A 211 -12.75 9.29 16.60
CA TYR A 211 -11.97 9.42 17.84
C TYR A 211 -12.83 10.00 18.99
N PHE A 212 -13.64 11.02 18.72
CA PHE A 212 -14.49 11.65 19.73
C PHE A 212 -15.79 10.90 20.03
N THR A 213 -16.33 10.10 19.11
CA THR A 213 -17.64 9.43 19.30
C THR A 213 -17.54 7.95 19.61
N GLU A 214 -16.59 7.22 19.02
CA GLU A 214 -16.50 5.75 19.07
C GLU A 214 -15.02 5.30 19.06
N PRO A 215 -14.29 5.45 20.19
CA PRO A 215 -12.87 5.17 20.27
C PRO A 215 -12.49 3.70 19.99
N SER A 216 -13.41 2.74 20.18
CA SER A 216 -13.12 1.33 19.90
C SER A 216 -12.98 1.00 18.41
N CYS A 217 -13.56 1.80 17.53
CA CYS A 217 -13.41 1.64 16.08
C CYS A 217 -11.99 1.98 15.61
N ASN A 218 -11.23 2.71 16.42
CA ASN A 218 -9.90 3.15 16.07
C ASN A 218 -8.80 2.21 16.59
N SER A 219 -7.70 2.08 15.83
CA SER A 219 -6.54 1.31 16.29
C SER A 219 -5.87 2.00 17.50
N ARG A 220 -5.37 1.21 18.46
CA ARG A 220 -4.66 1.74 19.64
C ARG A 220 -3.51 2.69 19.29
N GLY A 221 -2.79 2.40 18.21
CA GLY A 221 -1.69 3.24 17.74
C GLY A 221 -2.18 4.62 17.28
N LEU A 222 -3.28 4.65 16.52
CA LEU A 222 -3.88 5.88 16.04
C LEU A 222 -4.51 6.68 17.19
N HIS A 223 -5.12 6.01 18.16
CA HIS A 223 -5.63 6.65 19.38
C HIS A 223 -4.52 7.37 20.14
N LYS A 224 -3.39 6.69 20.38
CA LYS A 224 -2.23 7.29 21.05
C LYS A 224 -1.62 8.46 20.27
N ALA A 225 -1.62 8.38 18.94
CA ALA A 225 -1.19 9.49 18.10
C ALA A 225 -2.13 10.69 18.27
N TRP A 226 -3.45 10.49 18.19
CA TRP A 226 -4.43 11.56 18.38
C TRP A 226 -4.38 12.19 19.76
N GLU A 227 -4.24 11.40 20.83
CA GLU A 227 -4.06 11.93 22.19
C GLU A 227 -2.82 12.83 22.31
N ASN A 228 -1.73 12.50 21.61
CA ASN A 228 -0.54 13.33 21.60
C ASN A 228 -0.69 14.58 20.71
N PHE A 229 -1.52 14.52 19.66
CA PHE A 229 -1.79 15.65 18.78
C PHE A 229 -2.81 16.63 19.34
N SER A 230 -3.85 16.15 20.02
CA SER A 230 -4.93 16.99 20.53
C SER A 230 -4.53 17.79 21.76
N CYS A 231 -3.51 17.33 22.51
CA CYS A 231 -3.07 17.95 23.77
C CYS A 231 -4.26 18.29 24.69
N GLU A 232 -5.27 17.41 24.73
CA GLU A 232 -6.52 17.63 25.44
C GLU A 232 -6.28 17.91 26.93
N HIS A 233 -6.94 18.95 27.44
CA HIS A 233 -6.89 19.25 28.87
C HIS A 233 -7.67 18.18 29.64
N SER A 234 -7.29 17.92 30.89
CA SER A 234 -8.01 17.00 31.79
C SER A 234 -9.52 17.30 31.93
N GLY A 235 -9.96 18.55 31.70
CA GLY A 235 -11.38 18.92 31.72
C GLY A 235 -12.13 18.38 30.50
N ASP A 236 -11.53 18.44 29.32
CA ASP A 236 -12.09 17.93 28.07
C ASP A 236 -12.23 16.40 28.10
N TYR A 237 -11.26 15.72 28.73
CA TYR A 237 -11.36 14.30 29.04
C TYR A 237 -12.60 13.97 29.89
N GLY A 238 -12.91 14.79 30.90
CA GLY A 238 -14.11 14.64 31.71
C GLY A 238 -15.40 14.76 30.89
N ILE A 239 -15.48 15.77 30.02
CA ILE A 239 -16.63 16.00 29.13
C ILE A 239 -16.82 14.80 28.18
N ARG A 240 -15.74 14.33 27.57
CA ARG A 240 -15.77 13.16 26.67
C ARG A 240 -16.24 11.91 27.41
N LYS A 241 -15.78 11.68 28.64
CA LYS A 241 -16.24 10.54 29.46
C LYS A 241 -17.75 10.58 29.71
N ILE A 242 -18.29 11.75 30.04
CA ILE A 242 -19.73 11.94 30.26
C ILE A 242 -20.49 11.70 28.96
N TYR A 243 -20.03 12.27 27.84
CA TYR A 243 -20.65 12.09 26.53
C TYR A 243 -20.72 10.60 26.13
N MET A 244 -19.62 9.86 26.27
CA MET A 244 -19.58 8.42 26.01
C MET A 244 -20.54 7.64 26.91
N GLY A 245 -20.64 8.02 28.19
CA GLY A 245 -21.60 7.42 29.11
C GLY A 245 -23.06 7.63 28.68
N ILE A 246 -23.38 8.81 28.15
CA ILE A 246 -24.72 9.11 27.61
C ILE A 246 -24.99 8.29 26.34
N MET A 247 -24.02 8.22 25.42
CA MET A 247 -24.17 7.46 24.18
C MET A 247 -24.29 5.96 24.43
N ASN A 248 -23.49 5.40 25.34
CA ASN A 248 -23.62 3.99 25.73
C ASN A 248 -24.98 3.68 26.37
N LYS A 249 -25.55 4.60 27.16
CA LYS A 249 -26.91 4.43 27.69
C LYS A 249 -27.95 4.42 26.56
N LYS A 250 -27.81 5.26 25.54
CA LYS A 250 -28.69 5.23 24.36
C LYS A 250 -28.58 3.90 23.61
N LEU A 251 -27.35 3.43 23.35
CA LEU A 251 -27.11 2.14 22.70
C LEU A 251 -27.72 0.97 23.49
N GLN A 252 -27.66 1.01 24.83
CA GLN A 252 -28.31 0.00 25.68
C GLN A 252 -29.83 0.00 25.54
N ILE A 253 -30.45 1.19 25.49
CA ILE A 253 -31.90 1.34 25.28
C ILE A 253 -32.29 0.78 23.90
N ASP A 254 -31.45 0.97 22.89
CA ASP A 254 -31.66 0.48 21.52
C ASP A 254 -31.30 -1.02 21.35
N GLY A 255 -30.83 -1.70 22.42
CA GLY A 255 -30.44 -3.11 22.38
C GLY A 255 -29.15 -3.39 21.59
N LEU A 256 -28.34 -2.37 21.33
CA LEU A 256 -27.08 -2.44 20.60
C LEU A 256 -25.89 -2.67 21.55
N PRO A 257 -24.80 -3.29 21.07
CA PRO A 257 -23.59 -3.47 21.87
C PRO A 257 -23.00 -2.11 22.27
N THR A 258 -22.66 -1.96 23.54
CA THR A 258 -22.03 -0.74 24.06
C THR A 258 -20.55 -0.67 23.73
N ASP A 259 -20.03 0.55 23.60
CA ASP A 259 -18.60 0.79 23.47
C ASP A 259 -17.88 0.63 24.82
N GLU A 260 -16.65 0.09 24.81
CA GLU A 260 -15.77 -0.06 25.98
C GLU A 260 -14.57 0.92 25.87
N PRO A 261 -14.78 2.23 26.13
CA PRO A 261 -13.75 3.24 25.91
C PRO A 261 -12.53 3.08 26.85
N ASP A 262 -12.72 2.49 28.03
CA ASP A 262 -11.67 2.27 29.03
C ASP A 262 -10.53 1.37 28.54
N LYS A 263 -10.78 0.54 27.52
CA LYS A 263 -9.78 -0.33 26.91
C LYS A 263 -8.77 0.41 26.03
N PHE A 264 -9.11 1.63 25.60
CA PHE A 264 -8.36 2.41 24.64
C PHE A 264 -7.90 3.76 25.21
N ILE A 265 -8.65 4.31 26.17
CA ILE A 265 -8.44 5.63 26.75
C ILE A 265 -7.90 5.48 28.18
N ASN A 266 -6.75 6.12 28.47
CA ASN A 266 -6.29 6.24 29.84
C ASN A 266 -6.88 7.50 30.50
N TRP A 267 -8.03 7.34 31.17
CA TRP A 267 -8.73 8.43 31.85
C TRP A 267 -7.95 9.06 33.03
N ASN A 268 -6.93 8.36 33.55
CA ASN A 268 -6.16 8.80 34.72
C ASN A 268 -4.81 9.42 34.33
N ARG A 269 -4.65 9.84 33.09
CA ARG A 269 -3.43 10.51 32.61
C ARG A 269 -3.31 11.87 33.31
N LYS A 270 -2.41 11.96 34.29
CA LYS A 270 -1.93 13.23 34.83
C LYS A 270 -0.90 13.78 33.84
N PHE A 271 -1.16 14.97 33.31
CA PHE A 271 -0.13 15.78 32.67
C PHE A 271 0.70 16.48 33.75
#